data_AF-A0A350AXS0-F1
#
_entry.id   AF-A0A350AXS0-F1
#
_cell.length_a   1.000
_cell.length_b   1.000
_cell.length_c   1.000
_cell.angle_alpha   90.00
_cell.angle_beta   90.00
_cell.angle_gamma   90.00
#
_symmetry.space_group_name_H-M   'P 1'
#
loop_
_entity.id
_entity.type
_entity.pdbx_description
1 polymer ?
#
loop_
_entity_poly.entity_id
_entity_poly.type
_entity_poly.pdbx_seq_one_letter_code
_entity_poly.pdbx_strand_id
1 'polypeptide(L)'
;AVRLAISLHGATNEVREKIMPVNRKYPLEELIPAAKAFQKRHGRMLTLEFILIEDVNDSLEQAKELTKIAKELHAHVNCIPYNKVEGLPWVRPSVRRQDAFVEVLRKAGVSATIRREKGHDINAACGQLRLKTEKSMAEAESAPSSPFVGPQESF
;
A
#
# COMPACT_ATOMS: atom_id res chain seq x y z
N ALA A 1 21.04 -13.01 -4.32
CA ALA A 1 20.95 -11.55 -4.54
C ALA A 1 19.51 -11.10 -4.36
N VAL A 2 19.28 -9.99 -3.65
CA VAL A 2 17.94 -9.54 -3.21
C VAL A 2 17.30 -8.63 -4.28
N ARG A 3 15.98 -8.72 -4.45
CA ARG A 3 15.16 -7.78 -5.25
C ARG A 3 14.52 -6.77 -4.29
N LEU A 4 14.54 -5.48 -4.64
CA LEU A 4 13.90 -4.43 -3.85
C LEU A 4 12.55 -4.05 -4.47
N ALA A 5 11.51 -4.12 -3.65
CA ALA A 5 10.20 -3.55 -3.93
C ALA A 5 9.92 -2.45 -2.89
N ILE A 6 9.42 -1.30 -3.34
CA ILE A 6 9.11 -0.15 -2.49
C ILE A 6 7.60 0.07 -2.55
N SER A 7 6.93 -0.01 -1.40
CA SER A 7 5.56 0.47 -1.23
C SER A 7 5.54 1.99 -1.35
N LEU A 8 5.13 2.49 -2.51
CA LEU A 8 5.11 3.92 -2.81
C LEU A 8 3.73 4.51 -2.54
N HIS A 9 2.70 3.95 -3.19
CA HIS A 9 1.26 4.21 -3.00
C HIS A 9 0.76 5.66 -3.16
N GLY A 10 1.64 6.64 -3.33
CA GLY A 10 1.30 8.01 -3.74
C GLY A 10 2.49 8.62 -4.48
N ALA A 11 2.21 9.29 -5.60
CA ALA A 11 3.23 9.92 -6.44
C ALA A 11 3.53 11.37 -6.05
N THR A 12 2.78 11.91 -5.09
CA THR A 12 3.08 13.19 -4.41
C THR A 12 3.02 12.99 -2.90
N ASN A 13 3.69 13.85 -2.14
CA ASN A 13 3.71 13.75 -0.68
C ASN A 13 2.30 13.85 -0.08
N GLU A 14 1.44 14.71 -0.63
CA GLU A 14 0.08 14.92 -0.14
C GLU A 14 -0.78 13.66 -0.27
N VAL A 15 -0.64 12.93 -1.38
CA VAL A 15 -1.36 11.67 -1.59
C VAL A 15 -0.71 10.54 -0.82
N ARG A 16 0.63 10.48 -0.81
CA ARG A 16 1.37 9.44 -0.10
C ARG A 16 1.12 9.48 1.39
N GLU A 17 1.03 10.66 2.01
CA GLU A 17 0.76 10.81 3.43
C GLU A 17 -0.63 10.27 3.84
N LYS A 18 -1.64 10.42 2.99
CA LYS A 18 -3.00 9.89 3.25
C LYS A 18 -3.02 8.37 3.40
N ILE A 19 -2.09 7.68 2.73
CA ILE A 19 -2.04 6.21 2.67
C ILE A 19 -0.91 5.64 3.55
N MET A 20 0.20 6.36 3.63
CA MET A 20 1.44 5.93 4.28
C MET A 20 1.92 7.01 5.27
N PRO A 21 1.54 6.94 6.56
CA PRO A 21 1.95 7.91 7.57
C PRO A 21 3.48 8.07 7.72
N VAL A 22 4.24 7.03 7.35
CA VAL A 22 5.71 7.08 7.29
C VAL A 22 6.25 8.18 6.36
N ASN A 23 5.44 8.67 5.41
CA ASN A 23 5.80 9.80 4.54
C ASN A 23 6.17 11.07 5.31
N ARG A 24 5.56 11.30 6.48
CA ARG A 24 5.89 12.45 7.34
C ARG A 24 7.34 12.44 7.82
N LYS A 25 7.89 11.23 8.02
CA LYS A 25 9.26 11.04 8.48
C LYS A 25 10.24 10.88 7.31
N TYR A 26 9.82 10.22 6.24
CA TYR A 26 10.63 9.95 5.06
C TYR A 26 9.84 10.30 3.79
N PRO A 27 9.84 11.58 3.39
CA PRO A 27 9.10 12.06 2.24
C PRO A 27 9.77 11.64 0.92
N LEU A 28 9.13 11.91 -0.21
CA LEU A 28 9.61 11.48 -1.54
C LEU A 28 11.01 12.01 -1.87
N GLU A 29 11.34 13.22 -1.41
CA GLU A 29 12.62 13.89 -1.59
C GLU A 29 13.77 13.15 -0.90
N GLU A 30 13.49 12.35 0.12
CA GLU A 30 14.47 11.46 0.75
C GLU A 30 14.42 10.05 0.17
N LEU A 31 13.22 9.52 -0.07
CA LEU A 31 13.00 8.16 -0.55
C LEU A 31 13.58 7.93 -1.96
N ILE A 32 13.34 8.85 -2.89
CA ILE A 32 13.73 8.69 -4.30
C ILE A 32 15.27 8.69 -4.43
N PRO A 33 16.04 9.64 -3.84
CA PRO A 33 17.50 9.56 -3.87
C PRO A 33 18.06 8.30 -3.22
N ALA A 34 17.50 7.84 -2.10
CA ALA A 34 17.92 6.61 -1.45
C ALA A 34 17.69 5.38 -2.34
N ALA A 35 16.51 5.29 -2.97
CA ALA A 35 16.19 4.22 -3.93
C ALA A 35 17.12 4.24 -5.14
N LYS A 36 17.43 5.43 -5.67
CA LYS A 36 18.37 5.62 -6.78
C LYS A 36 19.79 5.19 -6.40
N ALA A 37 20.26 5.51 -5.20
CA ALA A 37 21.55 5.07 -4.69
C ALA A 37 21.64 3.54 -4.56
N PHE A 38 20.57 2.90 -4.09
CA PHE A 38 20.47 1.44 -4.06
C PHE A 38 20.52 0.84 -5.47
N GLN A 39 19.74 1.38 -6.41
CA GLN A 39 19.67 0.93 -7.80
C GLN A 39 21.04 0.98 -8.49
N LYS A 40 21.76 2.11 -8.34
CA LYS A 40 23.12 2.26 -8.88
C LYS A 40 24.11 1.25 -8.32
N ARG A 41 24.01 0.91 -7.03
CA ARG A 41 24.92 -0.05 -6.37
C ARG A 41 24.68 -1.49 -6.81
N HIS A 42 23.43 -1.88 -7.01
CA HIS A 42 23.05 -3.28 -7.24
C HIS A 42 22.71 -3.60 -8.70
N GLY A 43 22.53 -2.59 -9.56
CA GLY A 43 22.35 -2.72 -11.01
C GLY A 43 21.06 -3.42 -11.45
N ARG A 44 20.14 -3.72 -10.52
CA ARG A 44 18.88 -4.42 -10.80
C ARG A 44 17.71 -3.45 -10.82
N MET A 45 16.76 -3.71 -11.73
CA MET A 45 15.48 -3.00 -11.78
C MET A 45 14.72 -3.17 -10.46
N LEU A 46 14.29 -2.06 -9.89
CA LEU A 46 13.45 -2.02 -8.69
C LEU A 46 11.97 -2.04 -9.06
N THR A 47 11.13 -2.43 -8.10
CA THR A 47 9.67 -2.43 -8.26
C THR A 47 9.05 -1.37 -7.35
N LEU A 48 8.17 -0.54 -7.91
CA LEU A 48 7.31 0.37 -7.16
C LEU A 48 5.93 -0.29 -7.04
N GLU A 49 5.54 -0.58 -5.81
CA GLU A 49 4.22 -1.09 -5.49
C GLU A 49 3.25 0.10 -5.33
N PHE A 50 2.17 0.09 -6.11
CA PHE A 50 1.21 1.19 -6.15
C PHE A 50 -0.21 0.65 -6.03
N ILE A 51 -0.79 0.74 -4.83
CA ILE A 51 -2.19 0.41 -4.63
C ILE A 51 -3.06 1.44 -5.35
N LEU A 52 -4.14 1.02 -6.01
CA LEU A 52 -5.08 1.93 -6.66
C LEU A 52 -6.36 2.00 -5.83
N ILE A 53 -6.66 3.19 -5.32
CA ILE A 53 -7.83 3.52 -4.49
C ILE A 53 -8.60 4.65 -5.18
N GLU A 54 -9.90 4.44 -5.36
CA GLU A 54 -10.76 5.34 -6.13
C GLU A 54 -10.80 6.73 -5.47
N ASP A 55 -10.54 7.75 -6.28
CA ASP A 55 -10.55 9.17 -5.91
C ASP A 55 -9.57 9.57 -4.79
N VAL A 56 -8.65 8.67 -4.43
CA VAL A 56 -7.55 8.95 -3.50
C VAL A 56 -6.24 9.11 -4.27
N ASN A 57 -5.90 8.15 -5.13
CA ASN A 57 -4.61 8.14 -5.82
C ASN A 57 -4.63 7.59 -7.26
N ASP A 58 -5.81 7.28 -7.79
CA ASP A 58 -5.97 6.68 -9.12
C ASP A 58 -6.27 7.72 -10.23
N SER A 59 -6.00 9.01 -9.97
CA SER A 59 -6.12 10.06 -10.98
C SER A 59 -5.04 9.97 -12.06
N LEU A 60 -5.32 10.51 -13.25
CA LEU A 60 -4.33 10.52 -14.33
C LEU A 60 -3.17 11.47 -14.06
N GLU A 61 -3.39 12.50 -13.23
CA GLU A 61 -2.34 13.38 -12.71
C GLU A 61 -1.37 12.58 -11.84
N GLN A 62 -1.86 11.72 -10.94
CA GLN A 62 -1.01 10.83 -10.17
C GLN A 62 -0.25 9.85 -11.07
N ALA A 63 -0.86 9.32 -12.12
CA ALA A 63 -0.16 8.47 -13.09
C ALA A 63 0.98 9.20 -13.82
N LYS A 64 0.79 10.48 -14.15
CA LYS A 64 1.82 11.34 -14.78
C LYS A 64 2.98 11.60 -13.82
N GLU A 65 2.72 11.90 -12.55
CA GLU A 65 3.79 12.06 -11.55
C GLU A 65 4.51 10.74 -11.29
N LEU A 66 3.77 9.64 -11.19
CA LEU A 66 4.34 8.31 -11.01
C LEU A 66 5.26 7.91 -12.17
N THR A 67 4.90 8.32 -13.40
CA THR A 67 5.76 8.14 -14.58
C THR A 67 7.13 8.79 -14.40
N LYS A 68 7.18 10.01 -13.85
CA LYS A 68 8.46 10.72 -13.63
C LYS A 68 9.33 9.97 -12.64
N ILE A 69 8.75 9.56 -11.51
CA ILE A 69 9.43 8.79 -10.47
C ILE A 69 9.96 7.46 -11.02
N ALA A 70 9.12 6.70 -11.74
CA ALA A 70 9.49 5.41 -12.28
C ALA A 70 10.61 5.50 -13.32
N LYS A 71 10.59 6.54 -14.17
CA LYS A 71 11.67 6.79 -15.15
C LYS A 71 12.99 7.15 -14.47
N GLU A 72 12.95 8.03 -13.47
CA GLU A 72 14.15 8.43 -12.75
C GLU A 72 14.85 7.24 -12.08
N LEU A 73 14.06 6.28 -11.60
CA LEU A 73 14.55 5.10 -10.89
C LEU A 73 14.79 3.88 -11.80
N HIS A 74 14.49 3.97 -13.10
CA HIS A 74 14.43 2.81 -14.00
C HIS A 74 13.63 1.64 -13.39
N ALA A 75 12.43 1.95 -12.89
CA ALA A 75 11.62 1.05 -12.10
C ALA A 75 10.50 0.38 -12.90
N HIS A 76 10.14 -0.82 -12.48
CA HIS A 76 8.86 -1.43 -12.82
C HIS A 76 7.77 -0.92 -11.86
N VAL A 77 6.58 -0.62 -12.37
CA VAL A 77 5.41 -0.27 -11.54
C VAL A 77 4.46 -1.44 -11.48
N ASN A 78 4.15 -1.90 -10.27
CA ASN A 78 3.17 -2.96 -10.02
C ASN A 78 1.92 -2.32 -9.41
N CYS A 79 0.89 -2.14 -10.24
CA CYS A 79 -0.39 -1.59 -9.83
C CYS A 79 -1.26 -2.69 -9.19
N ILE A 80 -1.74 -2.42 -7.97
CA ILE A 80 -2.57 -3.36 -7.20
C ILE A 80 -3.91 -2.69 -6.95
N PRO A 81 -4.99 -3.09 -7.63
CA PRO A 81 -6.33 -2.61 -7.30
C PRO A 81 -6.66 -2.88 -5.83
N TYR A 82 -7.16 -1.87 -5.12
CA TYR A 82 -7.52 -2.02 -3.71
C TYR A 82 -8.54 -3.14 -3.51
N ASN A 83 -8.31 -3.98 -2.52
CA ASN A 83 -9.28 -4.96 -2.06
C ASN A 83 -9.98 -4.39 -0.84
N LYS A 84 -11.32 -4.50 -0.79
CA LYS A 84 -12.10 -3.92 0.30
C LYS A 84 -11.62 -4.48 1.64
N VAL A 85 -11.43 -3.57 2.58
CA VAL A 85 -11.08 -3.88 3.95
C VAL A 85 -12.16 -3.31 4.87
N GLU A 86 -12.69 -4.12 5.78
CA GLU A 86 -13.69 -3.66 6.74
C GLU A 86 -13.13 -2.50 7.59
N GLY A 87 -13.95 -1.47 7.81
CA GLY A 87 -13.58 -0.31 8.62
C GLY A 87 -12.86 0.83 7.89
N LEU A 88 -12.48 0.65 6.62
CA LEU A 88 -11.91 1.73 5.80
C LEU A 88 -12.92 2.24 4.75
N PRO A 89 -13.04 3.56 4.54
CA PRO A 89 -13.96 4.15 3.56
C PRO A 89 -13.43 4.08 2.12
N TRP A 90 -12.40 3.29 1.87
CA TRP A 90 -11.74 3.21 0.57
C TRP A 90 -12.49 2.30 -0.39
N VAL A 91 -12.46 2.69 -1.66
CA VAL A 91 -13.19 2.02 -2.74
C VAL A 91 -12.20 1.53 -3.78
N ARG A 92 -12.47 0.34 -4.31
CA ARG A 92 -11.72 -0.22 -5.43
C ARG A 92 -12.10 0.56 -6.70
N PRO A 93 -11.14 1.14 -7.44
CA PRO A 93 -11.42 1.79 -8.71
C PRO A 93 -12.13 0.86 -9.69
N SER A 94 -13.02 1.41 -10.52
CA SER A 94 -13.54 0.64 -11.67
C SER A 94 -12.42 0.15 -12.59
N VAL A 95 -12.65 -0.97 -13.30
CA VAL A 95 -11.66 -1.53 -14.25
C VAL A 95 -11.24 -0.50 -15.30
N ARG A 96 -12.17 0.36 -15.75
CA ARG A 96 -11.88 1.43 -16.71
C ARG A 96 -10.88 2.45 -16.16
N ARG A 97 -11.02 2.85 -14.88
CA ARG A 97 -10.08 3.78 -14.22
C ARG A 97 -8.71 3.15 -14.06
N GLN A 98 -8.68 1.89 -13.61
CA GLN A 98 -7.45 1.11 -13.49
C GLN A 98 -6.69 1.04 -14.83
N ASP A 99 -7.40 0.69 -15.90
CA ASP A 99 -6.80 0.54 -17.23
C ASP A 99 -6.32 1.88 -17.78
N ALA A 100 -7.08 2.95 -17.61
CA ALA A 100 -6.65 4.30 -17.99
C ALA A 100 -5.37 4.73 -17.24
N PHE A 101 -5.28 4.46 -15.94
CA PHE A 101 -4.11 4.77 -15.13
C PHE A 101 -2.86 4.03 -15.63
N VAL A 102 -2.97 2.72 -15.85
CA VAL A 102 -1.85 1.89 -16.32
C VAL A 102 -1.49 2.22 -17.77
N GLU A 103 -2.45 2.60 -18.60
CA GLU A 103 -2.20 3.03 -19.97
C GLU A 103 -1.34 4.30 -20.03
N VAL A 104 -1.54 5.27 -19.12
CA VAL A 104 -0.68 6.46 -19.01
C VAL A 104 0.78 6.07 -18.75
N LEU A 105 1.03 5.16 -17.81
CA LEU A 105 2.37 4.66 -17.50
C LEU A 105 3.01 3.98 -18.73
N ARG A 106 2.27 3.07 -19.36
CA ARG A 106 2.75 2.30 -20.52
C ARG A 106 3.03 3.17 -21.73
N LYS A 107 2.13 4.12 -22.05
CA LYS A 107 2.31 5.09 -23.15
C LYS A 107 3.54 5.96 -22.95
N ALA A 108 3.92 6.21 -21.70
CA ALA A 108 5.14 6.94 -21.39
C ALA A 108 6.41 6.06 -21.42
N GLY A 109 6.31 4.76 -21.71
CA GLY A 109 7.44 3.82 -21.75
C GLY A 109 7.83 3.24 -20.39
N VAL A 110 6.98 3.37 -19.37
CA VAL A 110 7.20 2.72 -18.07
C VAL A 110 6.73 1.28 -18.12
N SER A 111 7.57 0.36 -17.65
CA SER A 111 7.19 -1.04 -17.47
C SER A 111 6.16 -1.13 -16.33
N ALA A 112 4.91 -1.45 -16.67
CA ALA A 112 3.81 -1.47 -15.69
C ALA A 112 2.92 -2.72 -15.81
N THR A 113 2.69 -3.37 -14.67
CA THR A 113 1.73 -4.47 -14.52
C THR A 113 0.53 -4.04 -13.68
N ILE A 114 -0.60 -4.70 -13.88
CA ILE A 114 -1.75 -4.60 -13.00
C ILE A 114 -2.12 -6.00 -12.51
N ARG A 115 -2.22 -6.17 -11.19
CA ARG A 115 -2.64 -7.43 -10.59
C ARG A 115 -4.15 -7.58 -10.76
N ARG A 116 -4.54 -8.34 -11.79
CA ARG A 116 -5.93 -8.79 -11.96
C ARG A 116 -6.13 -10.09 -11.21
N GLU A 117 -7.06 -10.11 -10.28
CA GLU A 117 -7.48 -11.35 -9.63
C GLU A 117 -8.27 -12.16 -10.66
N LYS A 118 -7.83 -13.39 -10.93
CA LYS A 118 -8.61 -14.37 -11.69
C LYS A 118 -9.58 -15.00 -10.70
N GLY A 119 -10.86 -14.66 -10.81
CA GLY A 119 -11.92 -15.23 -9.97
C GLY A 119 -12.18 -14.39 -8.73
N HIS A 120 -13.46 -14.07 -8.53
CA HIS A 120 -13.98 -13.69 -7.22
C HIS A 120 -13.62 -14.80 -6.20
N ASP A 121 -13.46 -14.42 -4.95
CA ASP A 121 -12.97 -15.24 -3.83
C ASP A 121 -11.46 -15.44 -3.80
N ILE A 122 -10.78 -14.65 -2.96
CA ILE A 122 -10.15 -15.11 -1.73
C ILE A 122 -9.69 -13.86 -0.97
N ASN A 123 -10.24 -13.67 0.24
CA ASN A 123 -9.82 -12.64 1.21
C ASN A 123 -8.40 -12.93 1.74
N ALA A 124 -7.39 -12.76 0.89
CA ALA A 124 -5.97 -12.86 1.24
C ALA A 124 -5.17 -11.66 0.70
N ALA A 125 -5.76 -10.47 0.75
CA ALA A 125 -5.08 -9.25 0.30
C ALA A 125 -4.04 -8.81 1.35
N CYS A 126 -2.84 -8.45 0.88
CA CYS A 126 -1.79 -7.87 1.73
C CYS A 126 -2.31 -6.55 2.33
N GLY A 127 -2.57 -6.55 3.65
CA GLY A 127 -3.26 -5.47 4.38
C GLY A 127 -4.39 -5.96 5.29
N GLN A 128 -5.03 -7.08 4.95
CA GLN A 128 -6.11 -7.68 5.76
C GLN A 128 -5.59 -8.41 7.00
N LEU A 129 -4.32 -8.84 7.01
CA LEU A 129 -3.71 -9.54 8.15
C LEU A 129 -3.52 -8.64 9.37
N ARG A 130 -3.30 -7.33 9.17
CA ARG A 130 -3.05 -6.38 10.27
C ARG A 130 -4.31 -6.14 11.11
N LEU A 131 -5.49 -6.07 10.47
CA LEU A 131 -6.74 -5.87 11.19
C LEU A 131 -7.20 -7.09 11.99
N LYS A 132 -6.86 -8.31 11.55
CA LYS A 132 -7.11 -9.52 12.35
C LYS A 132 -6.33 -9.47 13.67
N THR A 133 -5.08 -8.98 13.64
CA THR A 133 -4.27 -8.82 14.85
C THR A 133 -4.80 -7.70 15.75
N GLU A 134 -5.14 -6.53 15.20
CA GLU A 134 -5.68 -5.41 16.00
C GLU A 134 -7.05 -5.75 16.64
N LYS A 135 -7.92 -6.47 15.92
CA LYS A 135 -9.20 -6.95 16.45
C LYS A 135 -9.01 -7.99 17.57
N SER A 136 -8.05 -8.91 17.43
CA SER A 136 -7.74 -9.89 18.47
C SER A 136 -7.15 -9.26 19.74
N MET A 137 -6.46 -8.14 19.63
CA MET A 137 -5.95 -7.38 20.78
C MET A 137 -7.04 -6.59 21.49
N ALA A 138 -7.95 -5.96 20.73
CA ALA A 138 -9.09 -5.23 21.29
C ALA A 138 -10.10 -6.16 21.98
N GLU A 139 -10.34 -7.36 21.44
CA GLU A 139 -11.19 -8.38 22.07
C GLU A 139 -10.56 -8.91 23.37
N ALA A 140 -9.23 -9.09 23.41
CA ALA A 140 -8.51 -9.50 24.61
C ALA A 140 -8.50 -8.44 25.73
N GLU A 141 -8.52 -7.14 25.40
CA GLU A 141 -8.65 -6.04 26.36
C GLU A 141 -10.09 -5.84 26.87
N SER A 142 -11.11 -6.25 26.10
CA SER A 142 -12.52 -6.11 26.47
C SER A 142 -13.10 -7.26 27.29
N ALA A 143 -12.31 -8.34 27.49
CA ALA A 143 -12.73 -9.46 28.31
C ALA A 143 -12.74 -9.03 29.79
N PRO A 144 -13.90 -9.11 30.50
CA PRO A 144 -13.96 -8.70 31.89
C PRO A 144 -13.08 -9.62 32.75
N SER A 145 -12.13 -9.03 33.47
CA SER A 145 -11.41 -9.71 34.55
C SER A 145 -12.41 -10.04 35.67
N SER A 146 -12.65 -11.33 35.90
CA SER A 146 -13.48 -11.81 37.00
C SER A 146 -12.95 -11.26 38.34
N PRO A 147 -13.82 -10.79 39.24
CA PRO A 147 -13.38 -10.30 40.55
C PRO A 147 -12.97 -11.50 41.40
N PHE A 148 -11.79 -11.41 42.02
CA PHE A 148 -11.33 -12.35 43.03
C PHE A 148 -12.28 -12.28 44.23
N VAL A 149 -12.96 -13.38 44.54
CA VAL A 149 -13.79 -13.53 45.75
C VAL A 149 -12.85 -13.62 46.95
N GLY A 150 -12.93 -12.63 47.85
CA GLY A 150 -12.21 -12.66 49.12
C GLY A 150 -12.72 -13.79 50.03
N PRO A 151 -11.88 -14.39 50.88
CA PRO A 151 -12.33 -15.44 51.78
C PRO A 151 -13.19 -14.83 52.90
N GLN A 152 -14.39 -15.37 53.08
CA GLN A 152 -15.22 -15.12 54.27
C GLN A 152 -14.67 -15.94 55.44
N GLU A 153 -14.52 -15.28 56.60
CA GLU A 153 -14.27 -15.94 57.88
C GLU A 153 -15.48 -16.77 58.33
N SER A 154 -15.22 -17.94 58.94
CA SER A 154 -15.95 -18.46 60.11
C SER A 154 -15.33 -19.79 60.56
N PHE A 155 -14.63 -19.78 61.70
CA PHE A 155 -14.92 -20.50 62.95
C PHE A 155 -13.83 -20.23 63.98
#